data_AF-A0A1M6VVB9-F1
#
_entry.id   AF-A0A1M6VVB9-F1
#
_cell.length_a   1.000
_cell.length_b   1.000
_cell.length_c   1.000
_cell.angle_alpha   90.00
_cell.angle_beta   90.00
_cell.angle_gamma   90.00
#
_symmetry.space_group_name_H-M   'P 1'
#
loop_
_entity.id
_entity.type
_entity.pdbx_description
1 polymer ?
#
loop_
_entity_poly.entity_id
_entity_poly.type
_entity_poly.pdbx_seq_one_letter_code
_entity_poly.pdbx_strand_id
1 'polypeptide(L)'
;MTQNQSNNAELLLQIIDSDCRLPTGTDPLAFCLALVENFRSTDARLRDRLSYSLLARLLTEYHVLSVLDRQTLLKVVLDDQHLFYRIGESGTDSVFIRAFSILVVPLILNPDIEHQQLSADLVHDTIRSVLSYAREERDRRGYIDGKGWAHTIAHTADALDSCAQHPFATES
;
A
#
# COMPACT_ATOMS: atom_id res chain seq x y z
N MET A 1 -2.63 -23.04 -2.75
CA MET A 1 -1.35 -23.25 -2.03
C MET A 1 -0.53 -21.95 -1.91
N THR A 2 -1.15 -20.77 -1.92
CA THR A 2 -0.47 -19.47 -2.08
C THR A 2 -0.19 -18.71 -0.78
N GLN A 3 -0.78 -19.10 0.35
CA GLN A 3 -0.74 -18.30 1.58
C GLN A 3 0.61 -18.32 2.35
N ASN A 4 1.63 -19.09 1.92
CA ASN A 4 2.81 -19.37 2.76
C ASN A 4 4.17 -18.96 2.15
N GLN A 5 4.18 -18.16 1.08
CA GLN A 5 5.42 -17.78 0.39
C GLN A 5 5.74 -16.29 0.55
N SER A 6 4.75 -15.39 0.54
CA SER A 6 4.97 -13.94 0.61
C SER A 6 5.49 -13.46 1.97
N ASN A 7 5.38 -14.23 3.05
CA ASN A 7 5.91 -13.90 4.37
C ASN A 7 7.35 -14.41 4.59
N ASN A 8 7.90 -15.17 3.63
CA ASN A 8 9.25 -15.69 3.72
C ASN A 8 10.26 -14.63 3.27
N ALA A 9 10.94 -14.01 4.23
CA ALA A 9 11.90 -12.94 3.98
C ALA A 9 13.07 -13.34 3.05
N GLU A 10 13.50 -14.60 3.05
CA GLU A 10 14.56 -15.08 2.15
C GLU A 10 14.05 -15.17 0.72
N LEU A 11 12.82 -15.65 0.53
CA LEU A 11 12.19 -15.69 -0.79
C LEU A 11 11.97 -14.27 -1.33
N LEU A 12 11.48 -13.34 -0.50
CA LEU A 12 11.29 -11.95 -0.92
C LEU A 12 12.62 -11.31 -1.35
N LEU A 13 13.70 -11.56 -0.59
CA LEU A 13 15.03 -11.08 -0.94
C LEU A 13 15.50 -11.67 -2.28
N GLN A 14 15.33 -12.98 -2.49
CA GLN A 14 15.67 -13.62 -3.76
C GLN A 14 14.90 -13.02 -4.94
N ILE A 15 13.62 -12.71 -4.77
CA ILE A 15 12.81 -12.06 -5.81
C ILE A 15 13.36 -10.66 -6.10
N ILE A 16 13.68 -9.87 -5.07
CA ILE A 16 14.26 -8.53 -5.23
C ILE A 16 15.59 -8.59 -5.98
N ASP A 17 16.46 -9.54 -5.62
CA ASP A 17 17.78 -9.76 -6.22
C ASP A 17 17.70 -10.34 -7.65
N SER A 18 16.53 -10.89 -8.02
CA SER A 18 16.25 -11.46 -9.35
C SER A 18 15.37 -10.53 -10.20
N ASP A 19 15.60 -9.22 -10.11
CA ASP A 19 14.85 -8.19 -10.85
C ASP A 19 13.33 -8.31 -10.69
N CYS A 20 12.88 -8.57 -9.46
CA CYS A 20 11.47 -8.73 -9.09
C CYS A 20 10.71 -9.80 -9.90
N ARG A 21 11.41 -10.79 -10.48
CA ARG A 21 10.77 -11.85 -11.24
C ARG A 21 9.97 -12.77 -10.32
N LEU A 22 8.65 -12.76 -10.47
CA LEU A 22 7.78 -13.65 -9.72
C LEU A 22 8.02 -15.12 -10.13
N PRO A 23 7.94 -16.09 -9.17
CA PRO A 23 8.04 -17.50 -9.49
C PRO A 23 6.99 -17.94 -10.51
N THR A 24 7.34 -18.88 -11.40
CA THR A 24 6.43 -19.40 -12.43
C THR A 24 5.12 -19.91 -11.81
N GLY A 25 3.98 -19.51 -12.38
CA GLY A 25 2.66 -19.90 -11.90
C GLY A 25 2.14 -19.09 -10.71
N THR A 26 2.88 -18.06 -10.26
CA THR A 26 2.39 -17.10 -9.25
C THR A 26 1.31 -16.21 -9.86
N ASP A 27 0.17 -16.11 -9.18
CA ASP A 27 -0.84 -15.09 -9.46
C ASP A 27 -0.34 -13.73 -8.92
N PRO A 28 -0.08 -12.73 -9.79
CA PRO A 28 0.46 -11.44 -9.38
C PRO A 28 -0.41 -10.70 -8.36
N LEU A 29 -1.74 -10.73 -8.51
CA LEU A 29 -2.63 -10.02 -7.59
C LEU A 29 -2.61 -10.70 -6.21
N ALA A 30 -2.77 -12.02 -6.17
CA ALA A 30 -2.70 -12.77 -4.92
C ALA A 30 -1.36 -12.56 -4.20
N PHE A 31 -0.25 -12.48 -4.95
CA PHE A 31 1.06 -12.19 -4.37
C PHE A 31 1.14 -10.78 -3.79
N CYS A 32 0.68 -9.75 -4.52
CA CYS A 32 0.66 -8.37 -4.03
C CYS A 32 -0.21 -8.21 -2.78
N LEU A 33 -1.40 -8.81 -2.75
CA LEU A 33 -2.27 -8.82 -1.57
C LEU A 33 -1.58 -9.51 -0.38
N ALA A 34 -0.84 -10.58 -0.63
CA ALA A 34 -0.12 -11.28 0.42
C ALA A 34 1.14 -10.52 0.90
N LEU A 35 1.70 -9.59 0.12
CA LEU A 35 2.70 -8.62 0.58
C LEU A 35 2.06 -7.53 1.47
N VAL A 36 0.86 -7.07 1.13
CA VAL A 36 0.12 -6.08 1.95
C VAL A 36 -0.14 -6.62 3.35
N GLU A 37 -0.47 -7.91 3.51
CA GLU A 37 -0.68 -8.51 4.83
C GLU A 37 0.57 -8.46 5.73
N ASN A 38 1.77 -8.47 5.15
CA ASN A 38 3.01 -8.33 5.92
C ASN A 38 3.16 -6.94 6.55
N PHE A 39 2.36 -5.94 6.14
CA PHE A 39 2.39 -4.62 6.75
C PHE A 39 1.95 -4.61 8.22
N ARG A 40 1.27 -5.66 8.68
CA ARG A 40 0.96 -5.87 10.10
C ARG A 40 2.20 -6.21 10.94
N SER A 41 3.30 -6.62 10.32
CA SER A 41 4.49 -7.07 11.01
C SER A 41 5.18 -5.93 11.76
N THR A 42 5.67 -6.24 12.97
CA THR A 42 6.56 -5.36 13.73
C THR A 42 8.01 -5.45 13.27
N ASP A 43 8.36 -6.46 12.46
CA ASP A 43 9.67 -6.59 11.82
C ASP A 43 9.77 -5.64 10.61
N ALA A 44 10.48 -4.52 10.79
CA ALA A 44 10.74 -3.52 9.75
C ALA A 44 11.49 -4.09 8.54
N ARG A 45 12.27 -5.17 8.68
CA ARG A 45 12.92 -5.81 7.54
C ARG A 45 11.87 -6.44 6.64
N LEU A 46 10.95 -7.21 7.21
CA LEU A 46 9.88 -7.85 6.45
C LEU A 46 8.91 -6.80 5.88
N ARG A 47 8.46 -5.86 6.69
CA ARG A 47 7.47 -4.85 6.31
C ARG A 47 8.02 -3.85 5.28
N ASP A 48 9.06 -3.10 5.67
CA ASP A 48 9.52 -1.93 4.93
C ASP A 48 10.46 -2.34 3.80
N ARG A 49 11.54 -3.04 4.15
CA ARG A 49 12.66 -3.32 3.22
C ARG A 49 12.34 -4.38 2.18
N LEU A 50 11.45 -5.31 2.51
CA LEU A 50 11.10 -6.43 1.63
C LEU A 50 9.71 -6.23 1.04
N SER A 51 8.67 -6.25 1.86
CA SER A 51 7.28 -6.28 1.35
C SER A 51 6.90 -4.99 0.63
N TYR A 52 7.09 -3.82 1.27
CA TYR A 52 6.75 -2.54 0.66
C TYR A 52 7.66 -2.25 -0.54
N SER A 53 8.99 -2.39 -0.40
CA SER A 53 9.92 -2.16 -1.51
C SER A 53 9.63 -3.05 -2.72
N LEU A 54 9.33 -4.34 -2.51
CA LEU A 54 8.96 -5.24 -3.60
C LEU A 54 7.62 -4.85 -4.22
N LEU A 55 6.60 -4.54 -3.40
CA LEU A 55 5.29 -4.10 -3.90
C LEU A 55 5.43 -2.84 -4.77
N ALA A 56 6.18 -1.84 -4.31
CA ALA A 56 6.44 -0.62 -5.06
C ALA A 56 7.03 -0.93 -6.44
N ARG A 57 8.13 -1.69 -6.50
CA ARG A 57 8.77 -2.05 -7.79
C ARG A 57 7.82 -2.82 -8.70
N LEU A 58 7.08 -3.80 -8.16
CA LEU A 58 6.12 -4.59 -8.93
C LEU A 58 5.03 -3.72 -9.58
N LEU A 59 4.56 -2.69 -8.87
CA LEU A 59 3.52 -1.78 -9.37
C LEU A 59 4.05 -0.72 -10.33
N THR A 60 5.22 -0.13 -10.03
CA THR A 60 5.70 1.08 -10.72
C THR A 60 6.80 0.84 -11.74
N GLU A 61 7.66 -0.17 -11.55
CA GLU A 61 8.76 -0.48 -12.48
C GLU A 61 8.39 -1.61 -13.44
N TYR A 62 7.75 -2.66 -12.91
CA TYR A 62 7.45 -3.88 -13.67
C TYR A 62 5.99 -3.98 -14.13
N HIS A 63 5.10 -3.13 -13.59
CA HIS A 63 3.68 -3.05 -13.95
C HIS A 63 2.98 -4.42 -14.03
N VAL A 64 3.22 -5.29 -13.04
CA VAL A 64 2.77 -6.70 -13.10
C VAL A 64 1.25 -6.89 -12.98
N LEU A 65 0.54 -5.85 -12.55
CA LEU A 65 -0.91 -5.88 -12.35
C LEU A 65 -1.66 -5.24 -13.52
N SER A 66 -2.73 -5.92 -13.95
CA SER A 66 -3.71 -5.33 -14.85
C SER A 66 -4.43 -4.14 -14.20
N VAL A 67 -5.12 -3.32 -15.00
CA VAL A 67 -5.94 -2.21 -14.46
C VAL A 67 -6.96 -2.73 -13.43
N LEU A 68 -7.63 -3.85 -13.73
CA LEU A 68 -8.63 -4.45 -12.83
C LEU A 68 -8.00 -4.95 -11.52
N ASP A 69 -6.80 -5.51 -11.58
CA ASP A 69 -6.08 -5.97 -10.39
C ASP A 69 -5.60 -4.80 -9.54
N ARG A 70 -5.15 -3.70 -10.15
CA ARG A 70 -4.82 -2.46 -9.42
C ARG A 70 -6.05 -1.87 -8.73
N GLN A 71 -7.20 -1.85 -9.40
CA GLN A 71 -8.47 -1.44 -8.78
C GLN A 71 -8.83 -2.33 -7.58
N THR A 72 -8.62 -3.63 -7.70
CA THR A 72 -8.87 -4.59 -6.63
C THR A 72 -7.93 -4.37 -5.44
N LEU A 73 -6.63 -4.22 -5.70
CA LEU A 73 -5.63 -3.91 -4.68
C LEU A 73 -5.94 -2.59 -3.96
N LEU A 74 -6.30 -1.53 -4.71
CA LEU A 74 -6.65 -0.23 -4.16
C LEU A 74 -7.85 -0.34 -3.21
N LYS A 75 -8.91 -1.06 -3.61
CA LYS A 75 -10.07 -1.28 -2.74
C LYS A 75 -9.72 -2.01 -1.45
N VAL A 76 -8.84 -3.02 -1.52
CA VAL A 76 -8.41 -3.76 -0.33
C VAL A 76 -7.62 -2.86 0.62
N VAL A 77 -6.62 -2.12 0.14
CA VAL A 77 -5.80 -1.29 1.04
C VAL A 77 -6.62 -0.17 1.71
N LEU A 78 -7.73 0.25 1.12
CA LEU A 78 -8.63 1.29 1.66
C LEU A 78 -9.71 0.76 2.62
N ASP A 79 -9.77 -0.54 2.91
CA ASP A 79 -10.86 -1.15 3.69
C ASP A 79 -10.67 -1.07 5.24
N ASP A 80 -11.66 -1.60 5.96
CA ASP A 80 -11.70 -1.66 7.44
C ASP A 80 -10.69 -2.63 8.07
N GLN A 81 -10.10 -3.53 7.28
CA GLN A 81 -9.03 -4.44 7.70
C GLN A 81 -7.65 -3.88 7.43
N HIS A 82 -7.55 -2.77 6.69
CA HIS A 82 -6.32 -2.14 6.24
C HIS A 82 -6.23 -0.68 6.69
N LEU A 83 -6.53 0.30 5.83
CA LEU A 83 -6.43 1.73 6.13
C LEU A 83 -7.18 2.14 7.40
N PHE A 84 -8.37 1.55 7.63
CA PHE A 84 -9.21 1.89 8.77
C PHE A 84 -9.11 0.87 9.93
N TYR A 85 -8.14 -0.05 9.88
CA TYR A 85 -7.99 -1.07 10.92
C TYR A 85 -7.73 -0.46 12.30
N ARG A 86 -8.76 -0.56 13.17
CA ARG A 86 -8.76 0.02 14.52
C ARG A 86 -8.41 1.52 14.50
N ILE A 87 -8.92 2.25 13.50
CA ILE A 87 -8.66 3.68 13.32
C ILE A 87 -8.96 4.46 14.61
N GLY A 88 -8.09 5.42 14.92
CA GLY A 88 -8.16 6.23 16.13
C GLY A 88 -7.39 5.66 17.32
N GLU A 89 -6.97 4.39 17.28
CA GLU A 89 -6.04 3.86 18.28
C GLU A 89 -4.64 4.47 18.16
N SER A 90 -3.98 4.66 19.30
CA SER A 90 -2.60 5.12 19.38
C SER A 90 -1.79 4.23 20.34
N GLY A 91 -0.51 4.04 20.04
CA GLY A 91 0.41 3.28 20.89
C GLY A 91 0.45 1.78 20.61
N THR A 92 -0.45 1.25 19.78
CA THR A 92 -0.51 -0.16 19.40
C THR A 92 0.18 -0.42 18.06
N ASP A 93 0.43 -1.70 17.73
CA ASP A 93 1.06 -2.07 16.44
C ASP A 93 0.09 -2.02 15.26
N SER A 94 -1.20 -1.73 15.52
CA SER A 94 -2.22 -1.49 14.48
C SER A 94 -1.84 -0.33 13.54
N VAL A 95 -0.97 0.59 13.99
CA VAL A 95 -0.48 1.71 13.18
C VAL A 95 0.23 1.24 11.90
N PHE A 96 0.93 0.10 11.92
CA PHE A 96 1.75 -0.32 10.77
C PHE A 96 0.92 -0.69 9.55
N ILE A 97 -0.15 -1.46 9.72
CA ILE A 97 -1.03 -1.79 8.60
C ILE A 97 -1.66 -0.53 8.02
N ARG A 98 -2.17 0.38 8.86
CA ARG A 98 -2.76 1.65 8.39
C ARG A 98 -1.75 2.51 7.64
N ALA A 99 -0.56 2.69 8.22
CA ALA A 99 0.46 3.57 7.68
C ALA A 99 1.04 3.08 6.35
N PHE A 100 1.20 1.76 6.17
CA PHE A 100 1.68 1.23 4.90
C PHE A 100 0.55 1.06 3.88
N SER A 101 -0.69 0.84 4.31
CA SER A 101 -1.86 0.84 3.42
C SER A 101 -2.07 2.19 2.75
N ILE A 102 -2.00 3.31 3.50
CA ILE A 102 -2.12 4.64 2.91
C ILE A 102 -0.98 4.93 1.92
N LEU A 103 0.22 4.38 2.14
CA LEU A 103 1.37 4.54 1.26
C LEU A 103 1.24 3.78 -0.07
N VAL A 104 0.30 2.83 -0.19
CA VAL A 104 0.02 2.16 -1.48
C VAL A 104 -0.76 3.08 -2.42
N VAL A 105 -1.54 4.03 -1.89
CA VAL A 105 -2.34 4.97 -2.71
C VAL A 105 -1.50 5.69 -3.77
N PRO A 106 -0.38 6.37 -3.43
CA PRO A 106 0.44 7.04 -4.44
C PRO A 106 1.08 6.07 -5.45
N LEU A 107 1.35 4.81 -5.09
CA LEU A 107 1.86 3.81 -6.04
C LEU A 107 0.86 3.47 -7.16
N ILE A 108 -0.43 3.65 -6.89
CA ILE A 108 -1.51 3.36 -7.83
C ILE A 108 -1.98 4.63 -8.54
N LEU A 109 -2.14 5.75 -7.81
CA LEU A 109 -2.67 6.98 -8.40
C LEU A 109 -1.63 7.71 -9.26
N ASN A 110 -0.35 7.74 -8.90
CA ASN A 110 0.64 8.53 -9.64
C ASN A 110 0.77 8.10 -11.11
N PRO A 111 0.87 6.79 -11.45
CA PRO A 111 0.84 6.35 -12.84
C PRO A 111 -0.50 6.62 -13.54
N ASP A 112 -1.60 6.72 -12.79
CA ASP A 112 -2.93 6.96 -13.35
C ASP A 112 -3.19 8.43 -13.70
N ILE A 113 -2.44 9.38 -13.12
CA ILE A 113 -2.54 10.81 -13.46
C ILE A 113 -2.39 11.05 -14.96
N GLU A 114 -1.45 10.34 -15.60
CA GLU A 114 -1.16 10.50 -17.03
C GLU A 114 -2.11 9.69 -17.92
N HIS A 115 -2.55 8.52 -17.48
CA HIS A 115 -3.24 7.55 -18.33
C HIS A 115 -4.74 7.43 -18.08
N GLN A 116 -5.22 7.85 -16.89
CA GLN A 116 -6.62 7.88 -16.47
C GLN A 116 -7.35 6.55 -16.74
N GLN A 117 -6.74 5.44 -16.33
CA GLN A 117 -7.28 4.10 -16.50
C GLN A 117 -8.25 3.71 -15.39
N LEU A 118 -8.20 4.38 -14.23
CA LEU A 118 -9.19 4.21 -13.16
C LEU A 118 -10.47 5.00 -13.48
N SER A 119 -11.61 4.52 -12.98
CA SER A 119 -12.86 5.27 -13.09
C SER A 119 -12.84 6.49 -12.17
N ALA A 120 -13.51 7.57 -12.58
CA ALA A 120 -13.70 8.76 -11.75
C ALA A 120 -14.29 8.42 -10.37
N ASP A 121 -15.32 7.55 -10.33
CA ASP A 121 -15.94 7.10 -9.08
C ASP A 121 -14.94 6.46 -8.12
N LEU A 122 -14.04 5.59 -8.62
CA LEU A 122 -13.04 4.94 -7.78
C LEU A 122 -12.01 5.94 -7.26
N VAL A 123 -11.60 6.91 -8.08
CA VAL A 123 -10.69 7.98 -7.64
C VAL A 123 -11.37 8.86 -6.60
N HIS A 124 -12.64 9.23 -6.79
CA HIS A 124 -13.41 9.99 -5.81
C HIS A 124 -13.61 9.23 -4.50
N ASP A 125 -13.90 7.93 -4.56
CA ASP A 125 -13.94 7.05 -3.38
C ASP A 125 -12.58 7.05 -2.65
N THR A 126 -11.49 6.95 -3.41
CA THR A 126 -10.13 6.97 -2.85
C THR A 126 -9.83 8.28 -2.15
N ILE A 127 -10.12 9.43 -2.80
CA ILE A 127 -9.94 10.76 -2.21
C ILE A 127 -10.76 10.88 -0.92
N ARG A 128 -12.01 10.44 -0.91
CA ARG A 128 -12.86 10.44 0.30
C ARG A 128 -12.24 9.61 1.42
N SER A 129 -11.75 8.41 1.13
CA SER A 129 -11.09 7.55 2.12
C SER A 129 -9.81 8.17 2.66
N VAL A 130 -8.95 8.75 1.81
CA VAL A 130 -7.71 9.44 2.22
C VAL A 130 -8.04 10.62 3.14
N LEU A 131 -9.04 11.44 2.78
CA LEU A 131 -9.47 12.57 3.61
C LEU A 131 -10.08 12.13 4.95
N SER A 132 -10.83 11.03 4.96
CA SER A 132 -11.36 10.45 6.20
C SER A 132 -10.23 9.97 7.11
N TYR A 133 -9.31 9.17 6.57
CA TYR A 133 -8.12 8.69 7.28
C TYR A 133 -7.30 9.83 7.89
N ALA A 134 -7.02 10.88 7.11
CA ALA A 134 -6.27 12.05 7.57
C ALA A 134 -6.93 12.76 8.77
N ARG A 135 -8.26 12.71 8.89
CA ARG A 135 -9.03 13.31 10.00
C ARG A 135 -9.12 12.41 11.21
N GLU A 136 -9.22 11.10 10.99
CA GLU A 136 -9.51 10.09 12.00
C GLU A 136 -8.25 9.51 12.65
N GLU A 137 -7.12 9.44 11.94
CA GLU A 137 -5.86 8.93 12.49
C GLU A 137 -5.39 9.77 13.68
N ARG A 138 -5.01 9.07 14.76
CA ARG A 138 -4.52 9.66 16.01
C ARG A 138 -3.10 9.24 16.35
N ASP A 139 -2.62 8.14 15.78
CA ASP A 139 -1.24 7.70 15.94
C ASP A 139 -0.31 8.42 14.98
N ARG A 140 0.48 9.35 15.53
CA ARG A 140 1.41 10.21 14.79
C ARG A 140 2.87 9.80 14.97
N ARG A 141 3.13 8.60 15.51
CA ARG A 141 4.49 8.14 15.74
C ARG A 141 5.23 7.98 14.41
N GLY A 142 6.39 8.63 14.30
CA GLY A 142 7.28 8.50 13.14
C GLY A 142 8.08 7.21 13.21
N TYR A 143 9.09 7.18 14.06
CA TYR A 143 9.93 6.02 14.33
C TYR A 143 9.58 5.38 15.68
N ILE A 144 9.52 4.05 15.72
CA ILE A 144 9.26 3.26 16.92
C ILE A 144 10.47 2.38 17.17
N ASP A 145 11.09 2.55 18.34
CA ASP A 145 12.30 1.80 18.71
C ASP A 145 12.08 0.29 18.63
N GLY A 146 13.05 -0.42 18.04
CA GLY A 146 12.97 -1.84 17.74
C GLY A 146 11.97 -2.27 16.65
N LYS A 147 11.08 -1.39 16.15
CA LYS A 147 10.04 -1.74 15.16
C LYS A 147 10.10 -0.95 13.86
N GLY A 148 10.90 0.11 13.80
CA GLY A 148 11.11 0.90 12.58
C GLY A 148 10.07 2.00 12.37
N TRP A 149 9.85 2.39 11.11
CA TRP A 149 9.02 3.53 10.74
C TRP A 149 7.55 3.13 10.67
N ALA A 150 6.69 3.88 11.37
CA ALA A 150 5.26 3.92 11.09
C ALA A 150 4.97 5.09 10.13
N HIS A 151 5.46 6.30 10.46
CA HIS A 151 5.52 7.44 9.53
C HIS A 151 4.16 7.84 8.90
N THR A 152 3.08 7.66 9.65
CA THR A 152 1.69 7.91 9.21
C THR A 152 1.52 9.28 8.57
N ILE A 153 2.06 10.34 9.16
CA ILE A 153 1.92 11.72 8.65
C ILE A 153 2.54 11.88 7.26
N ALA A 154 3.76 11.38 7.04
CA ALA A 154 4.40 11.54 5.73
C ALA A 154 3.73 10.68 4.66
N HIS A 155 3.38 9.43 4.99
CA HIS A 155 2.68 8.58 4.05
C HIS A 155 1.30 9.14 3.69
N THR A 156 0.61 9.79 4.66
CA THR A 156 -0.63 10.54 4.40
C THR A 156 -0.39 11.73 3.49
N ALA A 157 0.72 12.46 3.67
CA ALA A 157 1.07 13.59 2.81
C ALA A 157 1.30 13.13 1.36
N ASP A 158 2.02 12.03 1.15
CA ASP A 158 2.24 11.44 -0.18
C ASP A 158 0.91 11.05 -0.84
N ALA A 159 -0.01 10.42 -0.08
CA ALA A 159 -1.34 10.08 -0.58
C ALA A 159 -2.16 11.34 -0.92
N LEU A 160 -2.17 12.36 -0.06
CA LEU A 160 -2.87 13.62 -0.31
C LEU A 160 -2.31 14.35 -1.54
N ASP A 161 -0.99 14.32 -1.74
CA ASP A 161 -0.34 14.92 -2.91
C ASP A 161 -0.78 14.22 -4.21
N SER A 162 -0.73 12.88 -4.24
CA SER A 162 -1.23 12.11 -5.39
C SER A 162 -2.72 12.34 -5.66
N CYS A 163 -3.54 12.44 -4.61
CA CYS A 163 -4.95 12.80 -4.73
C CYS A 163 -5.14 14.20 -5.33
N ALA A 164 -4.38 15.20 -4.87
CA ALA A 164 -4.51 16.59 -5.31
C ALA A 164 -4.05 16.79 -6.77
N GLN A 165 -3.09 15.99 -7.24
CA GLN A 165 -2.59 16.05 -8.61
C GLN A 165 -3.46 15.29 -9.62
N HIS A 166 -4.37 14.42 -9.16
CA HIS A 166 -5.20 13.62 -10.06
C HIS A 166 -6.20 14.48 -10.84
N PRO A 167 -6.37 14.31 -12.17
CA PRO A 167 -7.29 15.12 -12.98
C PRO A 167 -8.75 15.09 -12.51
N PHE A 168 -9.18 14.00 -11.88
CA PHE A 168 -10.51 13.86 -11.29
C PHE A 168 -10.66 14.48 -9.89
N ALA A 169 -9.63 15.12 -9.34
CA ALA A 169 -9.70 15.76 -8.01
C ALA A 169 -10.58 17.01 -7.98
N THR A 170 -10.78 17.64 -9.13
CA THR A 170 -11.73 18.74 -9.32
C THR A 170 -13.01 18.20 -9.95
N GLU A 171 -14.16 18.60 -9.42
CA GLU A 171 -15.43 18.39 -10.13
C GLU A 171 -15.40 19.21 -11.43
N SER A 172 -15.61 18.52 -12.56
CA SER A 172 -15.80 19.13 -13.88
C SER A 172 -17.18 19.72 -14.04
#